data_AF-A0A1G2D045-F1
#
_entry.id   AF-A0A1G2D045-F1
#
_cell.length_a   1.000
_cell.length_b   1.000
_cell.length_c   1.000
_cell.angle_alpha   90.00
_cell.angle_beta   90.00
_cell.angle_gamma   90.00
#
_symmetry.space_group_name_H-M   'P 1'
#
loop_
_entity.id
_entity.type
_entity.pdbx_description
1 polymer ?
#
loop_
_entity_poly.entity_id
_entity_poly.type
_entity_poly.pdbx_seq_one_letter_code
_entity_poly.pdbx_strand_id
1 'polypeptide(L)'
;MFTFIARYTADEHSYCIMKSFLSFNQRQDQGLSLIETVIGAALFAFISMMLATTYQRVFVVARAAQERVDAIALANAQFEIVRNLSYANVGTVGGIPNGVLPQVRTLMSGGKTFVATTTVRNIDLPFDGTAGGVPDDLSPADNKLVEMEVTCTSCKNFRPLIFTTSVGPRDLENVSTNGSLFVRVLDASGAPVPGATVKVVNNSFVPAISIIDVTNASGMLQIIDAPPDVKSYEITVSKSGYSSEQTYGPPVINPVKPHATVIAQTVTQLTFAIDRIATLNISSVSPSCVPITNAQFELTGSKQVSSPPGKPKHDKFFSTDASGLNVLNDIEWDSYVLTATSAAYEMAGVTPLFPFAVVAGSVQDIQLVMVPKDTPSVVVTVIDSGTGLPITGATVTIDDGVHPAMVETTGRGYIRQTDWSGGGAQEADVDQTQYWAHDGNVDPLTTPGEVRLKDILGSYPLNGYLESSTFDTGAPANFFQFTFQPTVQPTDPIVGDSKAEFQIATGNATSSWTYLGPDGTPDTFYTSTTTDIAAANDGKRYLRYKMFLGTASTTLTPSISDIQFTFTSSCVPPGQVIFHGLANGVAALSVAALGYTADSSTVVVDSATPWQEVVVTLSP
;
A
#
# COMPACT_ATOMS: atom_id res chain seq x y z
N MET A 1 10.89 2.30 61.60
CA MET A 1 11.74 1.68 62.63
C MET A 1 13.16 1.63 62.09
N PHE A 2 13.99 2.61 62.45
CA PHE A 2 15.44 2.55 62.64
C PHE A 2 15.88 3.97 63.00
N THR A 3 16.03 4.18 64.30
CA THR A 3 16.45 5.42 64.95
C THR A 3 17.95 5.30 65.18
N PHE A 4 18.76 6.24 64.68
CA PHE A 4 20.16 6.33 65.09
C PHE A 4 20.37 7.59 65.94
N ILE A 5 20.68 7.32 67.20
CA ILE A 5 21.01 8.26 68.27
C ILE A 5 22.52 8.50 68.21
N ALA A 6 22.96 9.75 68.12
CA ALA A 6 24.33 10.14 68.35
C ALA A 6 24.52 10.45 69.85
N ARG A 7 25.43 9.73 70.53
CA ARG A 7 25.93 10.09 71.86
C ARG A 7 27.35 10.64 71.73
N TYR A 8 27.53 11.80 72.33
CA TYR A 8 28.80 12.43 72.69
C TYR A 8 29.58 11.57 73.70
N THR A 9 30.89 11.53 73.55
CA THR A 9 31.86 11.34 74.64
C THR A 9 33.09 12.16 74.34
N ALA A 10 33.43 13.05 75.28
CA ALA A 10 34.66 13.79 75.35
C ALA A 10 35.74 12.93 76.03
N ASP A 11 37.00 13.08 75.65
CA ASP A 11 38.07 13.03 76.64
C ASP A 11 39.31 13.82 76.20
N GLU A 12 39.91 14.45 77.19
CA GLU A 12 41.06 15.35 77.14
C GLU A 12 42.38 14.55 77.02
N HIS A 13 43.43 15.15 76.46
CA HIS A 13 44.67 15.46 77.20
C HIS A 13 45.74 16.10 76.31
N SER A 14 46.38 17.09 76.91
CA SER A 14 47.36 18.05 76.43
C SER A 14 48.72 17.45 76.04
N TYR A 15 49.49 18.14 75.19
CA TYR A 15 50.92 18.42 75.43
C TYR A 15 51.40 19.62 74.59
N CYS A 16 52.29 20.40 75.21
CA CYS A 16 52.81 21.71 74.83
C CYS A 16 54.22 21.60 74.19
N ILE A 17 54.75 22.74 73.69
CA ILE A 17 56.15 23.04 73.30
C ILE A 17 56.45 22.71 71.80
N MET A 18 57.01 23.56 70.92
CA MET A 18 58.00 24.63 71.05
C MET A 18 57.91 25.68 69.91
N LYS A 19 58.35 26.90 70.23
CA LYS A 19 58.65 28.05 69.37
C LYS A 19 59.51 27.70 68.13
N SER A 20 59.35 28.49 67.06
CA SER A 20 60.40 29.35 66.47
C SER A 20 60.44 29.33 64.93
N PHE A 21 60.23 30.52 64.35
CA PHE A 21 60.70 30.98 63.02
C PHE A 21 60.04 30.40 61.76
N LEU A 22 59.08 31.14 61.22
CA LEU A 22 59.08 31.51 59.80
C LEU A 22 58.64 32.98 59.69
N SER A 23 59.53 33.77 59.11
CA SER A 23 59.48 35.22 58.95
C SER A 23 58.22 35.72 58.25
N PHE A 24 57.53 36.69 58.86
CA PHE A 24 56.70 37.64 58.12
C PHE A 24 57.62 38.51 57.27
N ASN A 25 57.84 38.08 56.02
CA ASN A 25 58.21 39.02 54.98
C ASN A 25 56.96 39.86 54.70
N GLN A 26 56.99 41.14 55.05
CA GLN A 26 56.13 42.14 54.43
C GLN A 26 56.48 42.17 52.95
N ARG A 27 55.88 41.27 52.16
CA ARG A 27 55.68 41.54 50.74
C ARG A 27 54.60 42.62 50.69
N GLN A 28 54.90 43.68 49.94
CA GLN A 28 53.89 44.61 49.45
C GLN A 28 52.70 43.78 48.98
N ASP A 29 51.49 44.10 49.45
CA ASP A 29 50.25 43.62 48.84
C ASP A 29 50.30 44.05 47.37
N GLN A 30 50.81 43.17 46.50
CA GLN A 30 50.67 43.35 45.08
C GLN A 30 49.19 43.22 44.82
N GLY A 31 48.56 44.34 44.44
CA GLY A 31 47.18 44.34 44.01
C GLY A 31 46.96 43.25 42.97
N LEU A 32 45.79 42.60 43.01
CA LEU A 32 45.40 41.58 42.06
C LEU A 32 45.64 42.08 40.63
N SER A 33 46.30 41.26 39.82
CA SER A 33 46.40 41.58 38.40
C SER A 33 45.00 41.61 37.77
N LEU A 34 44.83 42.41 36.72
CA LEU A 34 43.56 42.47 35.97
C LEU A 34 43.13 41.06 35.52
N ILE A 35 44.09 40.21 35.14
CA ILE A 35 43.83 38.84 34.69
C ILE A 35 43.37 37.92 35.82
N GLU A 36 43.94 38.01 37.02
CA GLU A 36 43.47 37.25 38.19
C GLU A 36 42.07 37.67 38.63
N THR A 37 41.74 38.95 38.53
CA THR A 37 40.41 39.46 38.86
C THR A 37 39.36 38.95 37.86
N VAL A 38 39.67 38.93 36.57
CA VAL A 38 38.79 38.41 35.52
C VAL A 38 38.60 36.90 35.67
N ILE A 39 39.67 36.14 35.92
CA ILE A 39 39.61 34.68 36.12
C ILE A 39 38.82 34.35 37.39
N GLY A 40 39.07 35.07 38.50
CA GLY A 40 38.36 34.89 39.77
C GLY A 40 36.87 35.21 39.65
N ALA A 41 36.52 36.31 38.96
CA ALA A 41 35.12 36.67 38.69
C ALA A 41 34.41 35.65 37.79
N ALA A 42 35.08 35.15 36.75
CA ALA A 42 34.54 34.11 35.88
C ALA A 42 34.31 32.78 36.62
N LEU A 43 35.27 32.35 37.45
CA LEU A 43 35.15 31.14 38.27
C LEU A 43 34.02 31.27 39.29
N PHE A 44 33.92 32.41 39.98
CA PHE A 44 32.85 32.67 40.93
C PHE A 44 31.47 32.69 40.25
N ALA A 45 31.35 33.34 39.09
CA ALA A 45 30.12 33.36 38.31
C ALA A 45 29.71 31.95 37.87
N PHE A 46 30.66 31.14 37.40
CA PHE A 46 30.41 29.75 37.02
C PHE A 46 29.92 28.89 38.19
N ILE A 47 30.62 28.97 39.33
CA ILE A 47 30.24 28.22 40.55
C ILE A 47 28.85 28.68 41.04
N SER A 48 28.58 29.98 41.01
CA SER A 48 27.30 30.56 41.42
C SER A 48 26.16 30.13 40.49
N MET A 49 26.38 30.05 39.16
CA MET A 49 25.41 29.51 38.21
C MET A 49 25.16 28.01 38.45
N MET A 50 26.19 27.22 38.74
CA MET A 50 26.03 25.80 39.08
C MET A 50 25.22 25.59 40.35
N LEU A 51 25.47 26.38 41.40
CA LEU A 51 24.69 26.34 42.63
C LEU A 51 23.25 26.78 42.41
N ALA A 52 23.03 27.89 41.69
CA ALA A 52 21.69 28.40 41.39
C ALA A 52 20.86 27.40 40.57
N THR A 53 21.45 26.78 39.55
CA THR A 53 20.78 25.75 38.74
C THR A 53 20.49 24.47 39.53
N THR A 54 21.42 24.05 40.39
CA THR A 54 21.22 22.92 41.30
C THR A 54 20.05 23.19 42.25
N TYR A 55 20.00 24.37 42.83
CA TYR A 55 18.92 24.79 43.73
C TYR A 55 17.55 24.82 43.02
N GLN A 56 17.48 25.35 41.80
CA GLN A 56 16.28 25.31 40.97
C GLN A 56 15.83 23.87 40.67
N ARG A 57 16.77 22.95 40.38
CA ARG A 57 16.46 21.53 40.14
C ARG A 57 15.90 20.84 41.39
N VAL A 58 16.46 21.12 42.57
CA VAL A 58 15.94 20.58 43.83
C VAL A 58 14.48 21.00 44.04
N PHE A 59 14.12 22.25 43.75
CA PHE A 59 12.73 22.68 43.84
C PHE A 59 11.80 22.02 42.82
N VAL A 60 12.25 21.83 41.58
CA VAL A 60 11.46 21.11 40.58
C VAL A 60 11.16 19.68 41.04
N VAL A 61 12.16 18.99 41.60
CA VAL A 61 12.00 17.64 42.15
C VAL A 61 11.08 17.63 43.37
N ALA A 62 11.26 18.56 44.31
CA ALA A 62 10.41 18.67 45.50
C ALA A 62 8.95 18.95 45.12
N ARG A 63 8.72 19.82 44.12
CA ARG A 63 7.37 20.11 43.61
C ARG A 63 6.74 18.89 42.93
N ALA A 64 7.49 18.17 42.11
CA ALA A 64 7.02 16.94 41.48
C ALA A 64 6.70 15.85 42.53
N ALA A 65 7.47 15.77 43.61
CA ALA A 65 7.18 14.86 44.73
C ALA A 65 5.88 15.24 45.44
N GLN A 66 5.67 16.53 45.72
CA GLN A 66 4.42 17.03 46.32
C GLN A 66 3.22 16.73 45.42
N GLU A 67 3.31 16.99 44.11
CA GLU A 67 2.25 16.70 43.14
C GLU A 67 1.84 15.22 43.13
N ARG A 68 2.80 14.30 43.33
CA ARG A 68 2.51 12.86 43.46
C ARG A 68 1.83 12.51 44.79
N VAL A 69 2.24 13.13 45.89
CA VAL A 69 1.59 12.94 47.21
C VAL A 69 0.14 13.43 47.15
N ASP A 70 -0.11 14.58 46.51
CA ASP A 70 -1.45 15.12 46.32
C ASP A 70 -2.33 14.16 45.48
N ALA A 71 -1.78 13.61 44.39
CA ALA A 71 -2.50 12.61 43.58
C ALA A 71 -2.83 11.33 44.36
N ILE A 72 -1.90 10.83 45.18
CA ILE A 72 -2.14 9.65 46.05
C ILE A 72 -3.23 9.96 47.08
N ALA A 73 -3.20 11.14 47.70
CA ALA A 73 -4.21 11.54 48.67
C ALA A 73 -5.61 11.66 48.03
N LEU A 74 -5.68 12.22 46.81
CA LEU A 74 -6.92 12.30 46.03
C LEU A 74 -7.45 10.91 45.68
N ALA A 75 -6.61 10.00 45.19
CA ALA A 75 -6.99 8.62 44.87
C ALA A 75 -7.51 7.87 46.12
N ASN A 76 -6.80 7.97 47.24
CA ASN A 76 -7.23 7.39 48.51
C ASN A 76 -8.60 7.93 48.95
N ALA A 77 -8.83 9.23 48.88
CA ALA A 77 -10.12 9.83 49.20
C ALA A 77 -11.24 9.30 48.30
N GLN A 78 -10.98 9.04 47.01
CA GLN A 78 -11.96 8.42 46.13
C GLN A 78 -12.19 6.94 46.48
N PHE A 79 -11.16 6.17 46.85
CA PHE A 79 -11.37 4.78 47.29
C PHE A 79 -12.15 4.68 48.59
N GLU A 80 -12.05 5.65 49.50
CA GLU A 80 -12.94 5.69 50.68
C GLU A 80 -14.41 5.87 50.28
N ILE A 81 -14.71 6.64 49.23
CA ILE A 81 -16.07 6.73 48.67
C ILE A 81 -16.48 5.36 48.13
N VAL A 82 -15.62 4.72 47.31
CA VAL A 82 -15.90 3.40 46.73
C VAL A 82 -16.17 2.35 47.81
N ARG A 83 -15.38 2.33 48.89
CA ARG A 83 -15.53 1.40 50.03
C ARG A 83 -16.82 1.63 50.81
N ASN A 84 -17.38 2.83 50.77
CA ASN A 84 -18.62 3.18 51.46
C ASN A 84 -19.88 3.05 50.57
N LEU A 85 -19.72 2.68 49.28
CA LEU A 85 -20.84 2.37 48.41
C LEU A 85 -21.38 0.97 48.68
N SER A 86 -22.68 0.77 48.46
CA SER A 86 -23.23 -0.58 48.36
C SER A 86 -22.64 -1.31 47.16
N TYR A 87 -22.47 -2.63 47.27
CA TYR A 87 -21.88 -3.45 46.19
C TYR A 87 -22.56 -3.22 44.83
N ALA A 88 -23.88 -3.10 44.81
CA ALA A 88 -24.67 -2.81 43.61
C ALA A 88 -24.35 -1.44 42.97
N ASN A 89 -23.97 -0.43 43.75
CA ASN A 89 -23.67 0.91 43.27
C ASN A 89 -22.20 1.11 42.85
N VAL A 90 -21.32 0.14 43.15
CA VAL A 90 -19.93 0.15 42.68
C VAL A 90 -19.92 -0.20 41.19
N GLY A 91 -19.77 0.80 40.36
CA GLY A 91 -19.81 0.69 38.91
C GLY A 91 -19.76 2.08 38.31
N THR A 92 -19.38 2.18 37.04
CA THR A 92 -19.39 3.47 36.34
C THR A 92 -20.75 3.74 35.72
N VAL A 93 -21.13 5.01 35.63
CA VAL A 93 -22.33 5.45 34.91
C VAL A 93 -22.20 5.02 33.45
N GLY A 94 -23.10 4.15 32.97
CA GLY A 94 -23.04 3.61 31.60
C GLY A 94 -21.94 2.55 31.39
N GLY A 95 -21.35 2.01 32.46
CA GLY A 95 -20.42 0.87 32.37
C GLY A 95 -21.07 -0.46 32.68
N ILE A 96 -20.26 -1.53 32.62
CA ILE A 96 -20.58 -2.85 33.14
C ILE A 96 -19.47 -3.23 34.13
N PRO A 97 -19.74 -3.25 35.45
CA PRO A 97 -21.04 -3.05 36.08
C PRO A 97 -21.51 -1.60 36.03
N ASN A 98 -22.83 -1.40 35.89
CA ASN A 98 -23.43 -0.08 35.99
C ASN A 98 -23.42 0.39 37.46
N GLY A 99 -23.19 1.68 37.68
CA GLY A 99 -23.19 2.26 39.02
C GLY A 99 -23.21 3.78 39.01
N VAL A 100 -22.78 4.37 40.13
CA VAL A 100 -22.88 5.82 40.36
C VAL A 100 -21.58 6.58 40.15
N LEU A 101 -20.47 5.88 39.87
CA LEU A 101 -19.16 6.51 39.72
C LEU A 101 -19.03 7.15 38.34
N PRO A 102 -18.63 8.43 38.23
CA PRO A 102 -18.30 9.01 36.94
C PRO A 102 -17.01 8.37 36.39
N GLN A 103 -16.99 8.04 35.10
CA GLN A 103 -15.79 7.51 34.45
C GLN A 103 -14.65 8.54 34.43
N VAL A 104 -14.95 9.83 34.24
CA VAL A 104 -13.96 10.91 34.28
C VAL A 104 -14.41 11.95 35.28
N ARG A 105 -13.51 12.32 36.20
CA ARG A 105 -13.77 13.34 37.23
C ARG A 105 -12.58 14.29 37.37
N THR A 106 -12.86 15.59 37.36
CA THR A 106 -11.87 16.61 37.67
C THR A 106 -11.79 16.81 39.18
N LEU A 107 -10.59 16.75 39.73
CA LEU A 107 -10.27 16.93 41.14
C LEU A 107 -9.31 18.11 41.31
N MET A 108 -9.34 18.76 42.47
CA MET A 108 -8.46 19.87 42.79
C MET A 108 -7.76 19.64 44.13
N SER A 109 -6.45 19.84 44.17
CA SER A 109 -5.64 19.84 45.40
C SER A 109 -4.49 20.83 45.26
N GLY A 110 -4.19 21.62 46.29
CA GLY A 110 -3.07 22.57 46.28
C GLY A 110 -3.11 23.62 45.15
N GLY A 111 -4.29 23.98 44.64
CA GLY A 111 -4.45 24.87 43.48
C GLY A 111 -4.07 24.24 42.14
N LYS A 112 -3.89 22.91 42.09
CA LYS A 112 -3.63 22.12 40.89
C LYS A 112 -4.86 21.33 40.48
N THR A 113 -5.02 21.17 39.17
CA THR A 113 -6.08 20.37 38.56
C THR A 113 -5.57 18.99 38.21
N PHE A 114 -6.29 17.98 38.70
CA PHE A 114 -6.09 16.57 38.40
C PHE A 114 -7.33 16.02 37.69
N VAL A 115 -7.15 15.04 36.82
CA VAL A 115 -8.22 14.28 36.18
C VAL A 115 -8.07 12.84 36.64
N ALA A 116 -9.12 12.30 37.25
CA ALA A 116 -9.22 10.91 37.66
C ALA A 116 -10.12 10.18 36.65
N THR A 117 -9.55 9.17 35.99
CA THR A 117 -10.27 8.24 35.12
C THR A 117 -10.52 6.96 35.91
N THR A 118 -11.78 6.62 36.14
CA THR A 118 -12.20 5.43 36.91
C THR A 118 -12.70 4.36 35.96
N THR A 119 -12.15 3.15 36.09
CA THR A 119 -12.58 1.94 35.39
C THR A 119 -13.04 0.93 36.43
N VAL A 120 -14.24 0.37 36.26
CA VAL A 120 -14.75 -0.70 37.10
C VAL A 120 -15.03 -1.92 36.24
N ARG A 121 -14.55 -3.09 36.66
CA ARG A 121 -14.79 -4.37 35.98
C ARG A 121 -15.26 -5.41 36.95
N ASN A 122 -16.21 -6.23 36.53
CA ASN A 122 -16.49 -7.50 37.18
C ASN A 122 -15.35 -8.48 36.84
N ILE A 123 -14.89 -9.22 37.85
CA ILE A 123 -13.81 -10.20 37.75
C ILE A 123 -14.38 -11.56 38.11
N ASP A 124 -14.01 -12.53 37.27
CA ASP A 124 -14.37 -13.95 37.34
C ASP A 124 -13.14 -14.73 37.82
N LEU A 125 -13.22 -15.34 39.00
CA LEU A 125 -12.14 -16.05 39.67
C LEU A 125 -12.30 -17.55 39.47
N PRO A 126 -11.20 -18.31 39.25
CA PRO A 126 -11.30 -19.74 38.91
C PRO A 126 -11.82 -20.70 40.00
N PHE A 127 -12.32 -20.21 41.14
CA PHE A 127 -12.54 -21.03 42.33
C PHE A 127 -13.71 -22.03 42.18
N ASP A 128 -14.82 -21.57 41.62
CA ASP A 128 -16.05 -22.35 41.40
C ASP A 128 -16.40 -22.52 39.91
N GLY A 129 -15.56 -22.02 39.03
CA GLY A 129 -15.67 -22.14 37.59
C GLY A 129 -15.12 -20.89 36.93
N THR A 130 -15.45 -20.71 35.66
CA THR A 130 -15.41 -19.41 34.99
C THR A 130 -16.56 -19.36 33.99
N ALA A 131 -16.97 -18.18 33.54
CA ALA A 131 -17.97 -18.04 32.49
C ALA A 131 -17.56 -18.80 31.21
N GLY A 132 -18.36 -19.78 30.81
CA GLY A 132 -18.07 -20.67 29.69
C GLY A 132 -16.99 -21.73 29.97
N GLY A 133 -16.60 -21.90 31.23
CA GLY A 133 -15.60 -22.86 31.71
C GLY A 133 -16.16 -24.25 32.01
N VAL A 134 -15.34 -25.09 32.65
CA VAL A 134 -15.76 -26.41 33.17
C VAL A 134 -15.23 -26.57 34.60
N PRO A 135 -16.08 -26.50 35.65
CA PRO A 135 -17.52 -26.21 35.59
C PRO A 135 -17.83 -24.80 35.05
N ASP A 136 -18.98 -24.65 34.41
CA ASP A 136 -19.47 -23.35 33.92
C ASP A 136 -20.04 -22.58 35.11
N ASP A 137 -19.51 -21.38 35.32
CA ASP A 137 -19.98 -20.53 36.41
C ASP A 137 -21.18 -19.67 35.96
N LEU A 138 -22.28 -19.81 36.69
CA LEU A 138 -23.53 -19.08 36.47
C LEU A 138 -23.57 -17.73 37.21
N SER A 139 -22.53 -17.41 37.98
CA SER A 139 -22.36 -16.21 38.80
C SER A 139 -20.97 -15.55 38.65
N PRO A 140 -20.42 -15.38 37.43
CA PRO A 140 -19.00 -15.04 37.19
C PRO A 140 -18.52 -13.67 37.67
N ALA A 141 -19.36 -12.89 38.34
CA ALA A 141 -19.02 -11.56 38.85
C ALA A 141 -18.69 -11.59 40.35
N ASP A 142 -17.69 -12.39 40.73
CA ASP A 142 -17.31 -12.65 42.13
C ASP A 142 -16.91 -11.37 42.87
N ASN A 143 -16.14 -10.52 42.20
CA ASN A 143 -15.75 -9.23 42.75
C ASN A 143 -15.59 -8.15 41.67
N LYS A 144 -15.58 -6.91 42.14
CA LYS A 144 -15.38 -5.73 41.29
C LYS A 144 -13.98 -5.18 41.48
N LEU A 145 -13.21 -5.14 40.41
CA LEU A 145 -11.95 -4.40 40.36
C LEU A 145 -12.25 -2.94 40.02
N VAL A 146 -11.83 -2.03 40.90
CA VAL A 146 -11.91 -0.59 40.68
C VAL A 146 -10.50 -0.07 40.46
N GLU A 147 -10.22 0.40 39.25
CA GLU A 147 -8.98 1.05 38.87
C GLU A 147 -9.21 2.56 38.74
N MET A 148 -8.27 3.36 39.23
CA MET A 148 -8.27 4.80 39.08
C MET A 148 -6.93 5.28 38.55
N GLU A 149 -6.93 5.86 37.35
CA GLU A 149 -5.78 6.58 36.80
C GLU A 149 -5.92 8.07 37.14
N VAL A 150 -4.93 8.63 37.82
CA VAL A 150 -4.88 10.05 38.16
C VAL A 150 -3.77 10.73 37.37
N THR A 151 -4.13 11.73 36.57
CA THR A 151 -3.20 12.58 35.83
C THR A 151 -3.31 14.03 36.27
N CYS A 152 -2.19 14.77 36.29
CA CYS A 152 -2.21 16.21 36.57
C CYS A 152 -2.04 17.01 35.28
N THR A 153 -3.11 17.65 34.82
CA THR A 153 -3.11 18.45 33.59
C THR A 153 -2.39 19.80 33.74
N SER A 154 -2.22 20.26 34.98
CA SER A 154 -1.58 21.54 35.32
C SER A 154 -0.14 21.40 35.86
N CYS A 155 0.40 20.18 35.82
CA CYS A 155 1.73 19.83 36.30
C CYS A 155 2.68 19.56 35.14
N LYS A 156 3.95 19.95 35.26
CA LYS A 156 4.94 19.75 34.19
C LYS A 156 5.51 18.33 34.27
N ASN A 157 5.47 17.59 33.16
CA ASN A 157 6.02 16.22 33.04
C ASN A 157 5.45 15.23 34.07
N PHE A 158 4.20 15.42 34.50
CA PHE A 158 3.55 14.48 35.41
C PHE A 158 3.26 13.17 34.69
N ARG A 159 3.66 12.05 35.30
CA ARG A 159 3.34 10.71 34.79
C ARG A 159 2.07 10.21 35.50
N PRO A 160 1.07 9.68 34.77
CA PRO A 160 -0.12 9.14 35.39
C PRO A 160 0.19 8.12 36.49
N LEU A 161 -0.59 8.13 37.56
CA LEU A 161 -0.53 7.15 38.64
C LEU A 161 -1.78 6.27 38.57
N ILE A 162 -1.60 4.96 38.54
CA ILE A 162 -2.68 3.98 38.50
C ILE A 162 -2.78 3.34 39.88
N PHE A 163 -4.00 3.26 40.39
CA PHE A 163 -4.31 2.62 41.66
C PHE A 163 -5.46 1.64 41.48
N THR A 164 -5.45 0.55 42.24
CA THR A 164 -6.48 -0.49 42.15
C THR A 164 -6.97 -0.89 43.54
N THR A 165 -8.26 -1.18 43.67
CA THR A 165 -8.85 -1.89 44.82
C THR A 165 -9.88 -2.88 44.33
N SER A 166 -10.10 -3.96 45.07
CA SER A 166 -11.21 -4.89 44.83
C SER A 166 -12.33 -4.65 45.83
N VAL A 167 -13.58 -4.82 45.40
CA VAL A 167 -14.77 -4.81 46.27
C VAL A 167 -15.48 -6.13 46.07
N GLY A 168 -15.71 -6.90 47.13
CA GLY A 168 -16.48 -8.14 47.10
C GLY A 168 -17.92 -7.95 47.61
N PRO A 169 -18.84 -8.85 47.26
CA PRO A 169 -20.19 -8.87 47.81
C PRO A 169 -20.15 -9.22 49.31
N ARG A 170 -21.17 -8.77 50.05
CA ARG A 170 -21.32 -9.10 51.49
C ARG A 170 -21.96 -10.46 51.70
N ASP A 171 -22.85 -10.84 50.80
CA ASP A 171 -23.64 -12.07 50.86
C ASP A 171 -23.07 -13.09 49.86
N LEU A 172 -23.59 -14.32 49.91
CA LEU A 172 -23.25 -15.38 48.96
C LEU A 172 -23.60 -14.95 47.52
N GLU A 173 -22.76 -15.35 46.56
CA GLU A 173 -23.07 -15.18 45.14
C GLU A 173 -24.41 -15.82 44.79
N ASN A 174 -25.20 -15.11 44.00
CA ASN A 174 -26.48 -15.58 43.47
C ASN A 174 -26.34 -15.72 41.96
N VAL A 175 -27.05 -16.70 41.41
CA VAL A 175 -27.12 -16.96 39.97
C VAL A 175 -27.44 -15.66 39.22
N SER A 176 -26.55 -15.26 38.30
CA SER A 176 -26.74 -14.05 37.51
C SER A 176 -27.87 -14.24 36.49
N THR A 177 -28.59 -13.15 36.20
CA THR A 177 -29.54 -13.08 35.08
C THR A 177 -28.91 -12.46 33.82
N ASN A 178 -27.62 -12.12 33.88
CA ASN A 178 -26.87 -11.52 32.79
C ASN A 178 -26.02 -12.54 32.05
N GLY A 179 -25.45 -12.15 30.92
CA GLY A 179 -24.48 -12.96 30.17
C GLY A 179 -23.08 -12.40 30.25
N SER A 180 -22.17 -12.93 29.44
CA SER A 180 -20.82 -12.41 29.26
C SER A 180 -20.57 -12.08 27.79
N LEU A 181 -19.88 -10.97 27.53
CA LEU A 181 -19.51 -10.53 26.18
C LEU A 181 -17.99 -10.57 26.02
N PHE A 182 -17.49 -11.51 25.23
CA PHE A 182 -16.07 -11.67 24.97
C PHE A 182 -15.72 -11.17 23.56
N VAL A 183 -14.72 -10.31 23.48
CA VAL A 183 -14.20 -9.76 22.23
C VAL A 183 -12.78 -10.28 22.02
N ARG A 184 -12.61 -11.10 21.00
CA ARG A 184 -11.31 -11.62 20.56
C ARG A 184 -10.81 -10.81 19.37
N VAL A 185 -9.56 -10.38 19.42
CA VAL A 185 -8.92 -9.61 18.36
C VAL A 185 -7.66 -10.33 17.90
N LEU A 186 -7.61 -10.64 16.60
CA LEU A 186 -6.52 -11.34 15.95
C LEU A 186 -5.97 -10.52 14.77
N ASP A 187 -4.75 -10.80 14.36
CA ASP A 187 -4.15 -10.26 13.14
C ASP A 187 -4.41 -11.14 11.92
N ALA A 188 -3.88 -10.77 10.75
CA ALA A 188 -4.09 -11.51 9.50
C ALA A 188 -3.49 -12.94 9.54
N SER A 189 -2.50 -13.17 10.41
CA SER A 189 -1.88 -14.48 10.63
C SER A 189 -2.61 -15.32 11.69
N GLY A 190 -3.64 -14.77 12.32
CA GLY A 190 -4.38 -15.40 13.40
C GLY A 190 -3.73 -15.27 14.79
N ALA A 191 -2.68 -14.45 14.93
CA ALA A 191 -2.05 -14.19 16.21
C ALA A 191 -2.84 -13.14 17.02
N PRO A 192 -2.80 -13.19 18.35
CA PRO A 192 -3.54 -12.23 19.18
C PRO A 192 -3.00 -10.82 19.05
N VAL A 193 -3.90 -9.83 18.98
CA VAL A 193 -3.52 -8.40 18.98
C VAL A 193 -3.75 -7.82 20.37
N PRO A 194 -2.71 -7.71 21.22
CA PRO A 194 -2.82 -7.07 22.52
C PRO A 194 -2.90 -5.55 22.40
N GLY A 195 -3.58 -4.91 23.34
CA GLY A 195 -3.72 -3.46 23.38
C GLY A 195 -4.55 -2.88 22.22
N ALA A 196 -5.40 -3.69 21.57
CA ALA A 196 -6.38 -3.18 20.62
C ALA A 196 -7.53 -2.52 21.38
N THR A 197 -7.88 -1.29 21.00
CA THR A 197 -8.99 -0.56 21.60
C THR A 197 -10.30 -1.17 21.11
N VAL A 198 -11.13 -1.58 22.06
CA VAL A 198 -12.48 -2.09 21.84
C VAL A 198 -13.47 -1.10 22.45
N LYS A 199 -14.34 -0.56 21.62
CA LYS A 199 -15.48 0.24 22.04
C LYS A 199 -16.75 -0.61 21.95
N VAL A 200 -17.47 -0.73 23.05
CA VAL A 200 -18.76 -1.43 23.13
C VAL A 200 -19.84 -0.44 23.53
N VAL A 201 -20.88 -0.30 22.70
CA VAL A 201 -22.02 0.59 22.95
C VAL A 201 -23.32 -0.22 22.92
N ASN A 202 -24.23 0.09 23.83
CA ASN A 202 -25.62 -0.35 23.73
C ASN A 202 -26.55 0.82 24.11
N ASN A 203 -27.30 1.29 23.10
CA ASN A 203 -28.17 2.45 23.20
C ASN A 203 -29.59 2.14 23.73
N SER A 204 -29.92 0.87 23.99
CA SER A 204 -31.21 0.43 24.55
C SER A 204 -31.37 0.76 26.03
N PHE A 205 -30.28 1.08 26.74
CA PHE A 205 -30.27 1.38 28.17
C PHE A 205 -30.21 2.89 28.46
N VAL A 206 -30.64 3.30 29.66
CA VAL A 206 -30.56 4.69 30.12
C VAL A 206 -29.87 4.74 31.49
N PRO A 207 -28.66 5.34 31.60
CA PRO A 207 -27.83 5.84 30.50
C PRO A 207 -27.36 4.70 29.57
N ALA A 208 -27.04 5.05 28.32
CA ALA A 208 -26.52 4.08 27.35
C ALA A 208 -25.23 3.44 27.88
N ILE A 209 -25.06 2.14 27.60
CA ILE A 209 -23.81 1.45 27.90
C ILE A 209 -22.76 1.94 26.91
N SER A 210 -21.60 2.36 27.41
CA SER A 210 -20.47 2.82 26.61
C SER A 210 -19.17 2.46 27.31
N ILE A 211 -18.55 1.38 26.88
CA ILE A 211 -17.28 0.87 27.41
C ILE A 211 -16.20 1.12 26.35
N ILE A 212 -15.07 1.66 26.77
CA ILE A 212 -13.86 1.77 25.96
C ILE A 212 -12.75 1.10 26.77
N ASP A 213 -12.21 0.02 26.23
CA ASP A 213 -11.18 -0.75 26.89
C ASP A 213 -10.21 -1.36 25.88
N VAL A 214 -9.19 -2.07 26.35
CA VAL A 214 -8.17 -2.69 25.50
C VAL A 214 -8.08 -4.19 25.71
N THR A 215 -7.71 -4.91 24.65
CA THR A 215 -7.43 -6.34 24.75
C THR A 215 -6.17 -6.63 25.57
N ASN A 216 -6.19 -7.75 26.29
CA ASN A 216 -5.05 -8.25 27.05
C ASN A 216 -3.98 -8.91 26.14
N ALA A 217 -2.94 -9.50 26.76
CA ALA A 217 -1.85 -10.18 26.05
C ALA A 217 -2.31 -11.31 25.09
N SER A 218 -3.47 -11.92 25.37
CA SER A 218 -4.08 -12.97 24.53
C SER A 218 -5.04 -12.43 23.46
N GLY A 219 -5.09 -11.10 23.27
CA GLY A 219 -6.00 -10.47 22.30
C GLY A 219 -7.46 -10.51 22.74
N MET A 220 -7.74 -10.70 24.03
CA MET A 220 -9.09 -10.82 24.57
C MET A 220 -9.47 -9.62 25.41
N LEU A 221 -10.70 -9.13 25.25
CA LEU A 221 -11.42 -8.33 26.23
C LEU A 221 -12.63 -9.12 26.70
N GLN A 222 -12.75 -9.31 28.02
CA GLN A 222 -13.86 -10.02 28.64
C GLN A 222 -14.71 -9.03 29.42
N ILE A 223 -15.98 -8.88 29.03
CA ILE A 223 -16.97 -8.09 29.76
C ILE A 223 -17.88 -9.08 30.45
N ILE A 224 -17.74 -9.17 31.77
CA ILE A 224 -18.47 -10.11 32.61
C ILE A 224 -19.75 -9.46 33.12
N ASP A 225 -20.83 -10.24 33.16
CA ASP A 225 -22.13 -9.84 33.71
C ASP A 225 -22.76 -8.66 32.92
N ALA A 226 -22.70 -8.77 31.59
CA ALA A 226 -23.34 -7.87 30.64
C ALA A 226 -24.85 -8.12 30.55
N PRO A 227 -25.72 -7.10 30.67
CA PRO A 227 -27.17 -7.26 30.58
C PRO A 227 -27.63 -7.93 29.28
N PRO A 228 -28.60 -8.87 29.29
CA PRO A 228 -29.06 -9.51 28.07
C PRO A 228 -29.80 -8.54 27.15
N ASP A 229 -29.49 -8.58 25.87
CA ASP A 229 -30.17 -7.80 24.83
C ASP A 229 -29.83 -8.36 23.43
N VAL A 230 -30.71 -8.17 22.44
CA VAL A 230 -30.66 -8.87 21.15
C VAL A 230 -30.21 -7.92 20.04
N LYS A 231 -29.08 -8.23 19.40
CA LYS A 231 -28.50 -7.49 18.27
C LYS A 231 -28.34 -5.98 18.54
N SER A 232 -27.90 -5.62 19.73
CA SER A 232 -27.86 -4.23 20.20
C SER A 232 -26.49 -3.79 20.73
N TYR A 233 -25.59 -4.73 21.00
CA TYR A 233 -24.22 -4.40 21.38
C TYR A 233 -23.40 -4.10 20.12
N GLU A 234 -23.15 -2.81 19.90
CA GLU A 234 -22.31 -2.26 18.86
C GLU A 234 -20.85 -2.35 19.29
N ILE A 235 -20.02 -3.07 18.53
CA ILE A 235 -18.61 -3.27 18.85
C ILE A 235 -17.75 -2.70 17.73
N THR A 236 -16.79 -1.85 18.08
CA THR A 236 -15.77 -1.32 17.18
C THR A 236 -14.39 -1.63 17.74
N VAL A 237 -13.52 -2.20 16.91
CA VAL A 237 -12.14 -2.57 17.26
C VAL A 237 -11.17 -1.77 16.39
N SER A 238 -10.17 -1.16 17.01
CA SER A 238 -9.14 -0.38 16.31
C SER A 238 -7.82 -0.38 17.07
N LYS A 239 -6.72 -0.14 16.35
CA LYS A 239 -5.40 0.09 16.93
C LYS A 239 -4.61 1.04 16.03
N SER A 240 -3.81 1.92 16.62
CA SER A 240 -3.01 2.87 15.83
C SER A 240 -2.06 2.11 14.88
N GLY A 241 -2.08 2.49 13.59
CA GLY A 241 -1.32 1.83 12.52
C GLY A 241 -1.90 0.50 12.04
N TYR A 242 -3.11 0.13 12.47
CA TYR A 242 -3.83 -1.08 12.05
C TYR A 242 -5.14 -0.68 11.36
N SER A 243 -5.73 -1.60 10.58
CA SER A 243 -7.11 -1.45 10.11
C SER A 243 -8.10 -1.50 11.29
N SER A 244 -9.37 -1.22 10.99
CA SER A 244 -10.47 -1.32 11.95
C SER A 244 -11.52 -2.32 11.51
N GLU A 245 -12.21 -2.90 12.49
CA GLU A 245 -13.35 -3.78 12.25
C GLU A 245 -14.51 -3.46 13.20
N GLN A 246 -15.74 -3.69 12.76
CA GLN A 246 -16.91 -3.40 13.57
C GLN A 246 -18.09 -4.32 13.27
N THR A 247 -19.04 -4.36 14.20
CA THR A 247 -20.37 -4.93 13.95
C THR A 247 -21.27 -3.92 13.24
N TYR A 248 -22.22 -4.41 12.47
CA TYR A 248 -23.17 -3.60 11.72
C TYR A 248 -24.62 -3.94 12.08
N GLY A 249 -25.49 -2.93 11.97
CA GLY A 249 -26.93 -3.02 12.08
C GLY A 249 -27.60 -2.12 11.06
N PRO A 250 -28.93 -1.90 11.16
CA PRO A 250 -29.65 -1.01 10.24
C PRO A 250 -28.94 0.36 10.10
N PRO A 251 -28.77 0.90 8.88
CA PRO A 251 -29.42 0.50 7.62
C PRO A 251 -28.74 -0.65 6.86
N VAL A 252 -27.66 -1.25 7.38
CA VAL A 252 -27.03 -2.43 6.75
C VAL A 252 -27.96 -3.63 6.91
N ILE A 253 -28.44 -4.14 5.77
CA ILE A 253 -29.29 -5.34 5.70
C ILE A 253 -28.37 -6.56 5.66
N ASN A 254 -28.70 -7.63 6.38
CA ASN A 254 -27.94 -8.89 6.43
C ASN A 254 -26.43 -8.69 6.63
N PRO A 255 -26.00 -8.02 7.72
CA PRO A 255 -24.59 -7.76 7.98
C PRO A 255 -23.82 -9.08 8.17
N VAL A 256 -22.62 -9.18 7.58
CA VAL A 256 -21.72 -10.34 7.77
C VAL A 256 -21.29 -10.46 9.24
N LYS A 257 -21.15 -9.31 9.92
CA LYS A 257 -20.87 -9.22 11.35
C LYS A 257 -21.97 -8.38 12.03
N PRO A 258 -23.10 -8.98 12.44
CA PRO A 258 -24.19 -8.24 13.11
C PRO A 258 -23.77 -7.71 14.48
N HIS A 259 -24.47 -6.70 14.99
CA HIS A 259 -24.41 -6.33 16.41
C HIS A 259 -24.62 -7.55 17.29
N ALA A 260 -23.90 -7.60 18.42
CA ALA A 260 -23.88 -8.75 19.29
C ALA A 260 -25.18 -8.88 20.08
N THR A 261 -25.58 -10.13 20.33
CA THR A 261 -26.67 -10.50 21.22
C THR A 261 -26.06 -11.07 22.48
N VAL A 262 -26.37 -10.52 23.64
CA VAL A 262 -26.00 -11.11 24.93
C VAL A 262 -27.23 -11.84 25.48
N ILE A 263 -27.05 -13.10 25.87
CA ILE A 263 -28.11 -13.94 26.44
C ILE A 263 -27.73 -14.25 27.89
N ALA A 264 -28.71 -14.26 28.78
CA ALA A 264 -28.54 -14.62 30.19
C ALA A 264 -27.80 -15.95 30.33
N GLN A 265 -26.81 -16.00 31.23
CA GLN A 265 -26.04 -17.19 31.59
C GLN A 265 -25.29 -17.83 30.43
N THR A 266 -24.92 -17.05 29.42
CA THR A 266 -24.13 -17.54 28.30
C THR A 266 -22.97 -16.61 27.98
N VAL A 267 -21.91 -17.18 27.41
CA VAL A 267 -20.82 -16.42 26.81
C VAL A 267 -21.13 -16.15 25.34
N THR A 268 -21.33 -14.88 25.01
CA THR A 268 -21.32 -14.39 23.63
C THR A 268 -19.90 -13.99 23.27
N GLN A 269 -19.27 -14.70 22.32
CA GLN A 269 -17.93 -14.36 21.84
C GLN A 269 -17.94 -13.92 20.38
N LEU A 270 -17.32 -12.77 20.09
CA LEU A 270 -17.08 -12.30 18.72
C LEU A 270 -15.58 -12.19 18.45
N THR A 271 -15.18 -12.55 17.22
CA THR A 271 -13.80 -12.39 16.75
C THR A 271 -13.71 -11.29 15.69
N PHE A 272 -12.71 -10.43 15.85
CA PHE A 272 -12.37 -9.32 14.98
C PHE A 272 -10.94 -9.51 14.47
N ALA A 273 -10.73 -9.23 13.19
CA ALA A 273 -9.41 -9.26 12.59
C ALA A 273 -8.96 -7.83 12.29
N ILE A 274 -7.87 -7.38 12.90
CA ILE A 274 -7.19 -6.12 12.61
C ILE A 274 -5.69 -6.36 12.47
N ASP A 275 -5.04 -5.72 11.52
CA ASP A 275 -3.60 -5.84 11.25
C ASP A 275 -3.09 -4.53 10.66
N ARG A 276 -1.78 -4.41 10.52
CA ARG A 276 -1.09 -3.24 9.99
C ARG A 276 -1.64 -2.83 8.62
N ILE A 277 -1.92 -1.55 8.45
CA ILE A 277 -2.28 -0.97 7.16
C ILE A 277 -1.09 -1.04 6.18
N ALA A 278 -1.40 -1.24 4.90
CA ALA A 278 -0.45 -1.33 3.80
C ALA A 278 -0.48 -0.07 2.94
N THR A 279 0.59 0.11 2.14
CA THR A 279 0.70 1.16 1.14
C THR A 279 0.64 0.57 -0.27
N LEU A 280 -0.23 1.12 -1.13
CA LEU A 280 -0.24 0.82 -2.57
C LEU A 280 0.35 2.00 -3.34
N ASN A 281 1.37 1.74 -4.16
CA ASN A 281 1.91 2.68 -5.14
C ASN A 281 1.36 2.32 -6.52
N ILE A 282 0.36 3.06 -6.96
CA ILE A 282 -0.30 2.82 -8.25
C ILE A 282 0.34 3.73 -9.29
N SER A 283 0.70 3.16 -10.44
CA SER A 283 1.19 3.89 -11.61
C SER A 283 0.30 3.62 -12.82
N SER A 284 0.08 4.63 -13.65
CA SER A 284 -0.65 4.52 -14.92
C SER A 284 0.22 4.99 -16.07
N VAL A 285 0.45 4.12 -17.05
CA VAL A 285 1.40 4.34 -18.16
C VAL A 285 0.81 3.88 -19.49
N SER A 286 1.30 4.42 -20.60
CA SER A 286 1.05 3.89 -21.94
C SER A 286 1.89 2.61 -22.18
N PRO A 287 1.64 1.86 -23.27
CA PRO A 287 2.51 0.75 -23.70
C PRO A 287 3.97 1.16 -23.97
N SER A 288 4.22 2.45 -24.23
CA SER A 288 5.54 3.07 -24.39
C SER A 288 6.05 3.76 -23.11
N CYS A 289 5.57 3.34 -21.94
CA CYS A 289 5.96 3.86 -20.62
C CYS A 289 5.79 5.37 -20.41
N VAL A 290 4.93 6.03 -21.20
CA VAL A 290 4.62 7.44 -20.97
C VAL A 290 3.56 7.54 -19.87
N PRO A 291 3.77 8.33 -18.80
CA PRO A 291 2.77 8.46 -17.75
C PRO A 291 1.43 8.98 -18.27
N ILE A 292 0.35 8.32 -17.87
CA ILE A 292 -1.02 8.75 -18.14
C ILE A 292 -1.53 9.51 -16.93
N THR A 293 -1.71 10.81 -17.09
CA THR A 293 -2.26 11.69 -16.05
C THR A 293 -3.75 11.44 -15.84
N ASN A 294 -4.23 11.56 -14.60
CA ASN A 294 -5.64 11.49 -14.24
C ASN A 294 -6.34 10.20 -14.74
N ALA A 295 -5.63 9.08 -14.71
CA ALA A 295 -6.24 7.78 -14.95
C ALA A 295 -7.15 7.45 -13.76
N GLN A 296 -8.46 7.35 -14.03
CA GLN A 296 -9.49 7.02 -13.04
C GLN A 296 -9.72 5.52 -12.98
N PHE A 297 -9.87 5.02 -11.76
CA PHE A 297 -10.12 3.61 -11.46
C PHE A 297 -10.93 3.44 -10.17
N GLU A 298 -11.61 2.32 -10.06
CA GLU A 298 -12.30 1.85 -8.86
C GLU A 298 -11.49 0.72 -8.23
N LEU A 299 -11.26 0.79 -6.92
CA LEU A 299 -10.54 -0.23 -6.15
C LEU A 299 -11.53 -0.94 -5.22
N THR A 300 -11.77 -2.22 -5.47
CA THR A 300 -12.76 -3.02 -4.75
C THR A 300 -12.10 -4.19 -4.04
N GLY A 301 -12.36 -4.29 -2.72
CA GLY A 301 -11.85 -5.38 -1.88
C GLY A 301 -12.81 -6.56 -1.81
N SER A 302 -12.29 -7.75 -1.50
CA SER A 302 -13.10 -8.97 -1.39
C SER A 302 -13.96 -9.03 -0.12
N LYS A 303 -13.51 -8.41 0.99
CA LYS A 303 -14.23 -8.37 2.27
C LYS A 303 -15.60 -7.69 2.10
N GLN A 304 -16.63 -8.30 2.67
CA GLN A 304 -18.02 -7.83 2.59
C GLN A 304 -18.54 -7.32 3.93
N VAL A 305 -19.36 -6.26 3.89
CA VAL A 305 -20.11 -5.73 5.04
C VAL A 305 -21.48 -6.42 5.17
N SER A 306 -22.11 -6.79 4.05
CA SER A 306 -23.39 -7.52 4.00
C SER A 306 -23.35 -8.69 3.04
N SER A 307 -24.22 -9.68 3.25
CA SER A 307 -24.39 -10.83 2.36
C SER A 307 -25.80 -11.44 2.49
N PRO A 308 -26.50 -11.76 1.37
CA PRO A 308 -26.82 -10.94 0.20
C PRO A 308 -27.92 -9.87 0.45
N PRO A 309 -27.98 -8.76 -0.32
CA PRO A 309 -27.05 -8.41 -1.41
C PRO A 309 -25.66 -8.06 -0.87
N GLY A 310 -24.63 -8.52 -1.58
CA GLY A 310 -23.23 -8.30 -1.21
C GLY A 310 -22.88 -6.82 -1.29
N LYS A 311 -22.27 -6.27 -0.24
CA LYS A 311 -21.68 -4.92 -0.25
C LYS A 311 -20.22 -5.01 0.20
N PRO A 312 -19.25 -4.69 -0.66
CA PRO A 312 -17.84 -4.67 -0.28
C PRO A 312 -17.58 -3.67 0.86
N LYS A 313 -16.58 -3.99 1.69
CA LYS A 313 -16.08 -3.10 2.75
C LYS A 313 -15.24 -1.97 2.17
N HIS A 314 -14.47 -2.27 1.13
CA HIS A 314 -13.71 -1.30 0.37
C HIS A 314 -14.24 -1.24 -1.06
N ASP A 315 -14.74 -0.07 -1.45
CA ASP A 315 -15.30 0.22 -2.76
C ASP A 315 -15.19 1.73 -2.98
N LYS A 316 -14.13 2.17 -3.67
CA LYS A 316 -13.76 3.58 -3.78
C LYS A 316 -13.16 3.90 -5.14
N PHE A 317 -13.47 5.10 -5.63
CA PHE A 317 -12.91 5.66 -6.85
C PHE A 317 -11.68 6.52 -6.54
N PHE A 318 -10.66 6.41 -7.38
CA PHE A 318 -9.43 7.18 -7.30
C PHE A 318 -8.99 7.65 -8.69
N SER A 319 -8.01 8.55 -8.72
CA SER A 319 -7.35 8.99 -9.95
C SER A 319 -5.86 9.21 -9.72
N THR A 320 -5.03 8.92 -10.73
CA THR A 320 -3.61 9.28 -10.69
C THR A 320 -3.36 10.78 -10.84
N ASP A 321 -2.20 11.25 -10.39
CA ASP A 321 -1.75 12.63 -10.51
C ASP A 321 -1.15 12.94 -11.89
N ALA A 322 -0.54 14.13 -12.03
CA ALA A 322 0.08 14.58 -13.28
C ALA A 322 1.30 13.74 -13.70
N SER A 323 1.90 12.99 -12.77
CA SER A 323 2.99 12.05 -13.03
C SER A 323 2.50 10.62 -13.26
N GLY A 324 1.18 10.42 -13.34
CA GLY A 324 0.57 9.10 -13.48
C GLY A 324 0.72 8.25 -12.22
N LEU A 325 0.86 8.85 -11.03
CA LEU A 325 1.03 8.13 -9.77
C LEU A 325 -0.15 8.35 -8.81
N ASN A 326 -0.43 7.36 -7.96
CA ASN A 326 -1.31 7.50 -6.81
C ASN A 326 -0.78 6.64 -5.65
N VAL A 327 -0.60 7.23 -4.47
CA VAL A 327 -0.14 6.52 -3.27
C VAL A 327 -1.26 6.43 -2.25
N LEU A 328 -1.68 5.21 -1.92
CA LEU A 328 -2.72 4.92 -0.93
C LEU A 328 -2.06 4.36 0.33
N ASN A 329 -2.11 5.09 1.45
CA ASN A 329 -1.37 4.73 2.67
C ASN A 329 -2.18 3.93 3.71
N ASP A 330 -3.51 3.83 3.54
CA ASP A 330 -4.43 3.28 4.54
C ASP A 330 -5.21 2.08 3.98
N ILE A 331 -4.49 1.13 3.36
CA ILE A 331 -5.11 -0.05 2.73
C ILE A 331 -5.11 -1.22 3.71
N GLU A 332 -6.27 -1.85 3.87
CA GLU A 332 -6.42 -3.06 4.70
C GLU A 332 -5.87 -4.28 3.92
N TRP A 333 -5.33 -5.29 4.62
CA TRP A 333 -4.97 -6.54 3.94
C TRP A 333 -6.25 -7.20 3.41
N ASP A 334 -6.27 -7.50 2.12
CA ASP A 334 -7.39 -8.11 1.42
C ASP A 334 -6.89 -8.57 0.03
N SER A 335 -7.76 -9.21 -0.74
CA SER A 335 -7.62 -9.30 -2.19
C SER A 335 -8.40 -8.16 -2.85
N TYR A 336 -7.76 -7.48 -3.80
CA TYR A 336 -8.31 -6.33 -4.48
C TYR A 336 -8.37 -6.53 -6.00
N VAL A 337 -9.34 -5.86 -6.62
CA VAL A 337 -9.46 -5.70 -8.07
C VAL A 337 -9.50 -4.21 -8.39
N LEU A 338 -8.83 -3.81 -9.47
CA LEU A 338 -8.92 -2.47 -10.02
C LEU A 338 -9.71 -2.50 -11.33
N THR A 339 -10.77 -1.70 -11.40
CA THR A 339 -11.55 -1.52 -12.63
C THR A 339 -11.24 -0.15 -13.20
N ALA A 340 -10.82 -0.06 -14.45
CA ALA A 340 -10.61 1.23 -15.10
C ALA A 340 -11.96 1.94 -15.31
N THR A 341 -12.06 3.19 -14.84
CA THR A 341 -13.28 4.02 -14.94
C THR A 341 -13.04 5.32 -15.70
N SER A 342 -11.84 5.48 -16.25
CA SER A 342 -11.44 6.62 -17.07
C SER A 342 -12.38 6.84 -18.24
N ALA A 343 -12.65 8.11 -18.57
CA ALA A 343 -13.47 8.45 -19.73
C ALA A 343 -12.73 8.20 -21.06
N ALA A 344 -11.44 8.55 -21.12
CA ALA A 344 -10.64 8.53 -22.36
C ALA A 344 -9.77 7.28 -22.55
N TYR A 345 -9.51 6.53 -21.47
CA TYR A 345 -8.60 5.39 -21.48
C TYR A 345 -9.30 4.12 -20.97
N GLU A 346 -8.83 2.98 -21.45
CA GLU A 346 -9.14 1.64 -20.93
C GLU A 346 -7.85 0.89 -20.60
N MET A 347 -7.97 -0.23 -19.89
CA MET A 347 -6.83 -0.98 -19.39
C MET A 347 -6.37 -1.99 -20.44
N ALA A 348 -5.15 -1.86 -20.96
CA ALA A 348 -4.54 -2.89 -21.82
C ALA A 348 -3.93 -4.04 -21.01
N GLY A 349 -3.61 -3.80 -19.74
CA GLY A 349 -3.24 -4.82 -18.79
C GLY A 349 -2.78 -4.25 -17.46
N VAL A 350 -2.50 -5.13 -16.52
CA VAL A 350 -2.08 -4.79 -15.15
C VAL A 350 -0.92 -5.64 -14.67
N THR A 351 -0.13 -5.13 -13.75
CA THR A 351 0.82 -5.92 -12.97
C THR A 351 0.81 -5.47 -11.51
N PRO A 352 0.64 -6.38 -10.54
CA PRO A 352 0.31 -7.80 -10.67
C PRO A 352 -1.11 -8.07 -11.22
N LEU A 353 -1.37 -9.30 -11.68
CA LEU A 353 -2.69 -9.72 -12.18
C LEU A 353 -3.79 -9.65 -11.11
N PHE A 354 -5.04 -9.50 -11.55
CA PHE A 354 -6.20 -9.50 -10.67
C PHE A 354 -6.71 -10.92 -10.34
N PRO A 355 -7.34 -11.09 -9.16
CA PRO A 355 -7.23 -10.19 -8.01
C PRO A 355 -5.81 -10.23 -7.43
N PHE A 356 -5.29 -9.09 -6.97
CA PHE A 356 -3.99 -9.06 -6.29
C PHE A 356 -4.17 -9.08 -4.76
N ALA A 357 -3.33 -9.85 -4.09
CA ALA A 357 -3.33 -9.92 -2.63
C ALA A 357 -2.46 -8.79 -2.06
N VAL A 358 -3.00 -8.08 -1.07
CA VAL A 358 -2.30 -7.07 -0.27
C VAL A 358 -2.00 -7.65 1.10
N VAL A 359 -0.72 -7.72 1.45
CA VAL A 359 -0.26 -8.24 2.75
C VAL A 359 -0.24 -7.10 3.78
N ALA A 360 -0.59 -7.40 5.03
CA ALA A 360 -0.59 -6.41 6.12
C ALA A 360 0.79 -5.75 6.29
N GLY A 361 0.82 -4.42 6.43
CA GLY A 361 2.04 -3.65 6.60
C GLY A 361 3.00 -3.62 5.41
N SER A 362 2.58 -4.13 4.24
CA SER A 362 3.42 -4.15 3.03
C SER A 362 3.37 -2.83 2.27
N VAL A 363 4.36 -2.63 1.39
CA VAL A 363 4.33 -1.63 0.32
C VAL A 363 4.30 -2.41 -0.98
N GLN A 364 3.31 -2.17 -1.84
CA GLN A 364 3.12 -2.90 -3.08
C GLN A 364 2.93 -1.95 -4.25
N ASP A 365 3.70 -2.20 -5.32
CA ASP A 365 3.61 -1.45 -6.56
C ASP A 365 2.59 -2.11 -7.49
N ILE A 366 1.70 -1.31 -8.04
CA ILE A 366 0.71 -1.71 -9.04
C ILE A 366 0.90 -0.83 -10.27
N GLN A 367 1.00 -1.44 -11.45
CA GLN A 367 1.08 -0.72 -12.71
C GLN A 367 -0.11 -1.05 -13.58
N LEU A 368 -0.82 0.00 -14.00
CA LEU A 368 -1.89 -0.03 -14.98
C LEU A 368 -1.30 0.41 -16.32
N VAL A 369 -1.35 -0.48 -17.31
CA VAL A 369 -1.03 -0.13 -18.69
C VAL A 369 -2.32 0.29 -19.36
N MET A 370 -2.40 1.54 -19.77
CA MET A 370 -3.63 2.19 -20.25
C MET A 370 -3.48 2.57 -21.72
N VAL A 371 -4.53 2.38 -22.49
CA VAL A 371 -4.61 2.75 -23.92
C VAL A 371 -5.83 3.63 -24.16
N PRO A 372 -5.82 4.51 -25.18
CA PRO A 372 -7.02 5.24 -25.58
C PRO A 372 -8.16 4.26 -25.87
N LYS A 373 -9.38 4.61 -25.46
CA LYS A 373 -10.53 3.72 -25.67
C LYS A 373 -10.80 3.47 -27.14
N ASP A 374 -10.91 2.18 -27.50
CA ASP A 374 -11.40 1.72 -28.79
C ASP A 374 -12.29 0.48 -28.59
N THR A 375 -13.57 0.75 -28.35
CA THR A 375 -14.54 -0.21 -27.81
C THR A 375 -15.42 -0.82 -28.91
N PRO A 376 -15.89 -2.07 -28.79
CA PRO A 376 -15.63 -3.02 -27.70
C PRO A 376 -14.20 -3.56 -27.68
N SER A 377 -13.64 -3.70 -26.47
CA SER A 377 -12.29 -4.22 -26.26
C SER A 377 -12.28 -5.42 -25.30
N VAL A 378 -11.37 -6.35 -25.55
CA VAL A 378 -11.15 -7.55 -24.73
C VAL A 378 -9.68 -7.68 -24.40
N VAL A 379 -9.36 -7.71 -23.10
CA VAL A 379 -8.04 -8.14 -22.61
C VAL A 379 -8.07 -9.65 -22.40
N VAL A 380 -7.14 -10.36 -23.02
CA VAL A 380 -6.91 -11.78 -22.79
C VAL A 380 -5.67 -11.94 -21.91
N THR A 381 -5.89 -12.50 -20.72
CA THR A 381 -4.84 -12.84 -19.74
C THR A 381 -4.59 -14.34 -19.79
N VAL A 382 -3.39 -14.77 -20.18
CA VAL A 382 -3.00 -16.18 -20.26
C VAL A 382 -2.13 -16.55 -19.06
N ILE A 383 -2.56 -17.55 -18.29
CA ILE A 383 -1.86 -18.00 -17.07
C ILE A 383 -1.56 -19.51 -17.10
N ASP A 384 -0.53 -19.88 -16.35
CA ASP A 384 -0.16 -21.26 -16.10
C ASP A 384 -1.03 -21.88 -14.98
N SER A 385 -1.63 -23.04 -15.25
CA SER A 385 -2.52 -23.74 -14.31
C SER A 385 -1.87 -24.17 -13.00
N GLY A 386 -0.56 -24.40 -12.98
CA GLY A 386 0.16 -24.87 -11.79
C GLY A 386 0.61 -23.72 -10.88
N THR A 387 1.07 -22.63 -11.47
CA THR A 387 1.69 -21.50 -10.75
C THR A 387 0.78 -20.28 -10.62
N GLY A 388 -0.24 -20.14 -11.48
CA GLY A 388 -1.05 -18.93 -11.61
C GLY A 388 -0.29 -17.74 -12.20
N LEU A 389 0.94 -17.94 -12.68
CA LEU A 389 1.77 -16.89 -13.26
C LEU A 389 1.41 -16.64 -14.74
N PRO A 390 1.60 -15.41 -15.24
CA PRO A 390 1.36 -15.07 -16.64
C PRO A 390 2.30 -15.84 -17.59
N ILE A 391 1.75 -16.32 -18.71
CA ILE A 391 2.50 -16.96 -19.80
C ILE A 391 2.76 -15.93 -20.91
N THR A 392 3.99 -15.43 -21.01
CA THR A 392 4.45 -14.56 -22.10
C THR A 392 4.79 -15.38 -23.35
N GLY A 393 4.50 -14.85 -24.54
CA GLY A 393 4.79 -15.52 -25.81
C GLY A 393 3.69 -16.46 -26.30
N ALA A 394 2.52 -16.49 -25.66
CA ALA A 394 1.36 -17.22 -26.13
C ALA A 394 0.72 -16.48 -27.31
N THR A 395 0.47 -17.18 -28.41
CA THR A 395 -0.30 -16.66 -29.54
C THR A 395 -1.78 -16.72 -29.20
N VAL A 396 -2.46 -15.58 -29.28
CA VAL A 396 -3.88 -15.42 -29.03
C VAL A 396 -4.54 -15.00 -30.34
N THR A 397 -5.57 -15.72 -30.76
CA THR A 397 -6.37 -15.37 -31.94
C THR A 397 -7.82 -15.16 -31.55
N ILE A 398 -8.39 -14.02 -31.94
CA ILE A 398 -9.82 -13.73 -31.83
C ILE A 398 -10.43 -13.65 -33.24
N ASP A 399 -11.49 -14.42 -33.45
CA ASP A 399 -12.32 -14.37 -34.66
C ASP A 399 -13.76 -14.01 -34.26
N ASP A 400 -14.18 -12.79 -34.57
CA ASP A 400 -15.53 -12.27 -34.29
C ASP A 400 -16.53 -12.55 -35.43
N GLY A 401 -16.09 -13.23 -36.50
CA GLY A 401 -16.89 -13.55 -37.68
C GLY A 401 -17.22 -12.37 -38.59
N VAL A 402 -16.71 -11.16 -38.29
CA VAL A 402 -16.95 -9.93 -39.06
C VAL A 402 -15.65 -9.39 -39.65
N HIS A 403 -14.60 -9.33 -38.84
CA HIS A 403 -13.27 -8.87 -39.23
C HIS A 403 -12.34 -10.06 -39.54
N PRO A 404 -11.22 -9.84 -40.26
CA PRO A 404 -10.16 -10.84 -40.33
C PRO A 404 -9.70 -11.21 -38.91
N ALA A 405 -9.44 -12.50 -38.68
CA ALA A 405 -9.00 -13.00 -37.40
C ALA A 405 -7.77 -12.21 -36.90
N MET A 406 -7.90 -11.62 -35.72
CA MET A 406 -6.85 -10.81 -35.11
C MET A 406 -5.92 -11.74 -34.35
N VAL A 407 -4.61 -11.62 -34.59
CA VAL A 407 -3.59 -12.48 -33.99
C VAL A 407 -2.59 -11.63 -33.26
N GLU A 408 -2.46 -11.85 -31.96
CA GLU A 408 -1.53 -11.14 -31.11
C GLU A 408 -0.72 -12.10 -30.24
N THR A 409 0.33 -11.61 -29.60
CA THR A 409 1.17 -12.43 -28.71
C THR A 409 1.28 -11.80 -27.33
N THR A 410 1.01 -12.59 -26.28
CA THR A 410 1.05 -12.11 -24.90
C THR A 410 2.43 -11.60 -24.49
N GLY A 411 2.47 -10.52 -23.70
CA GLY A 411 3.71 -9.93 -23.23
C GLY A 411 4.60 -9.36 -24.34
N ARG A 412 4.02 -9.07 -25.52
CA ARG A 412 4.67 -8.34 -26.62
C ARG A 412 3.89 -7.06 -26.93
N GLY A 413 4.57 -5.92 -26.86
CA GLY A 413 4.13 -4.68 -27.49
C GLY A 413 4.56 -4.67 -28.96
N TYR A 414 3.98 -3.75 -29.74
CA TYR A 414 4.39 -3.53 -31.12
C TYR A 414 4.45 -2.04 -31.44
N ILE A 415 5.30 -1.70 -32.42
CA ILE A 415 5.30 -0.41 -33.09
C ILE A 415 5.20 -0.69 -34.58
N ARG A 416 4.35 0.08 -35.26
CA ARG A 416 4.03 -0.09 -36.67
C ARG A 416 4.04 1.26 -37.39
N GLN A 417 4.60 1.28 -38.59
CA GLN A 417 4.62 2.42 -39.49
C GLN A 417 4.09 2.00 -40.86
N THR A 418 3.06 2.70 -41.33
CA THR A 418 2.37 2.39 -42.60
C THR A 418 2.44 3.54 -43.60
N ASP A 419 3.05 4.67 -43.25
CA ASP A 419 3.16 5.83 -44.13
C ASP A 419 4.47 6.59 -43.89
N TRP A 420 4.98 7.21 -44.95
CA TRP A 420 6.22 7.98 -45.01
C TRP A 420 6.03 9.33 -45.74
N SER A 421 4.78 9.64 -46.12
CA SER A 421 4.44 10.80 -46.95
C SER A 421 4.56 12.15 -46.24
N GLY A 422 4.71 12.16 -44.91
CA GLY A 422 4.99 13.36 -44.12
C GLY A 422 6.38 13.94 -44.36
N GLY A 423 7.30 13.15 -44.94
CA GLY A 423 8.64 13.61 -45.32
C GLY A 423 9.74 13.31 -44.29
N GLY A 424 10.95 13.79 -44.59
CA GLY A 424 12.17 13.53 -43.83
C GLY A 424 12.48 14.57 -42.74
N ALA A 425 13.63 14.40 -42.11
CA ALA A 425 14.21 15.22 -41.03
C ALA A 425 13.56 15.08 -39.64
N GLN A 426 12.74 14.05 -39.42
CA GLN A 426 12.21 13.72 -38.10
C GLN A 426 13.17 12.78 -37.34
N GLU A 427 13.78 13.27 -36.27
CA GLU A 427 14.74 12.48 -35.47
C GLU A 427 14.04 11.44 -34.58
N ALA A 428 12.99 11.83 -33.87
CA ALA A 428 12.20 10.96 -32.99
C ALA A 428 10.81 10.73 -33.60
N ASP A 429 10.28 9.52 -33.48
CA ASP A 429 8.96 9.17 -34.01
C ASP A 429 7.84 9.92 -33.26
N VAL A 430 7.42 11.07 -33.80
CA VAL A 430 6.35 11.92 -33.27
C VAL A 430 5.16 11.93 -34.22
N ASP A 431 5.44 12.09 -35.51
CA ASP A 431 4.50 11.89 -36.61
C ASP A 431 4.85 10.58 -37.33
N GLN A 432 3.96 9.60 -37.24
CA GLN A 432 4.15 8.26 -37.82
C GLN A 432 4.25 8.30 -39.36
N THR A 433 3.87 9.41 -40.00
CA THR A 433 4.02 9.59 -41.45
C THR A 433 5.39 10.11 -41.86
N GLN A 434 6.27 10.43 -40.92
CA GLN A 434 7.60 11.01 -41.16
C GLN A 434 8.74 10.02 -40.89
N TYR A 435 9.93 10.39 -41.36
CA TYR A 435 11.16 9.61 -41.19
C TYR A 435 12.39 10.50 -41.01
N TRP A 436 13.55 9.90 -40.74
CA TRP A 436 14.77 10.67 -40.48
C TRP A 436 15.41 11.18 -41.77
N ALA A 437 15.82 10.28 -42.65
CA ALA A 437 16.57 10.64 -43.84
C ALA A 437 16.36 9.64 -44.97
N HIS A 438 16.63 10.06 -46.20
CA HIS A 438 16.70 9.19 -47.36
C HIS A 438 17.77 9.73 -48.32
N ASP A 439 18.14 8.94 -49.32
CA ASP A 439 19.24 9.27 -50.25
C ASP A 439 18.81 10.05 -51.50
N GLY A 440 17.54 10.41 -51.61
CA GLY A 440 16.96 11.06 -52.79
C GLY A 440 16.52 10.12 -53.91
N ASN A 441 16.85 8.81 -53.82
CA ASN A 441 16.51 7.80 -54.83
C ASN A 441 15.22 7.03 -54.52
N VAL A 442 14.64 7.25 -53.35
CA VAL A 442 13.31 6.76 -52.98
C VAL A 442 12.25 7.86 -53.11
N ASP A 443 11.00 7.46 -53.32
CA ASP A 443 9.81 8.29 -53.38
C ASP A 443 8.78 7.80 -52.35
N PRO A 444 8.70 8.46 -51.19
CA PRO A 444 7.67 8.22 -50.19
C PRO A 444 6.47 9.16 -50.31
N LEU A 445 6.46 10.09 -51.27
CA LEU A 445 5.53 11.24 -51.30
C LEU A 445 4.43 11.08 -52.36
N THR A 446 4.76 10.50 -53.52
CA THR A 446 3.82 10.43 -54.66
C THR A 446 2.65 9.50 -54.39
N THR A 447 2.86 8.43 -53.60
CA THR A 447 1.81 7.48 -53.21
C THR A 447 1.82 7.34 -51.68
N PRO A 448 0.97 8.10 -50.96
CA PRO A 448 0.88 7.99 -49.51
C PRO A 448 0.62 6.56 -49.06
N GLY A 449 1.31 6.15 -47.99
CA GLY A 449 1.28 4.79 -47.50
C GLY A 449 2.22 3.81 -48.20
N GLU A 450 3.07 4.27 -49.13
CA GLU A 450 4.00 3.41 -49.87
C GLU A 450 5.35 4.11 -50.10
N VAL A 451 6.46 3.38 -49.95
CA VAL A 451 7.80 3.82 -50.35
C VAL A 451 8.25 2.99 -51.55
N ARG A 452 8.70 3.67 -52.61
CA ARG A 452 9.22 3.04 -53.84
C ARG A 452 10.54 3.69 -54.25
N LEU A 453 11.26 3.12 -55.21
CA LEU A 453 12.29 3.88 -55.92
C LEU A 453 11.66 5.01 -56.73
N LYS A 454 12.34 6.16 -56.76
CA LYS A 454 11.88 7.38 -57.43
C LYS A 454 11.95 7.22 -58.94
N ASP A 455 10.85 7.51 -59.63
CA ASP A 455 10.84 7.59 -61.08
C ASP A 455 11.54 8.88 -61.55
N ILE A 456 12.61 8.73 -62.32
CA ILE A 456 13.36 9.83 -62.92
C ILE A 456 13.22 9.70 -64.44
N LEU A 457 12.29 10.48 -65.01
CA LEU A 457 12.04 10.55 -66.45
C LEU A 457 11.66 9.20 -67.11
N GLY A 458 10.91 8.35 -66.38
CA GLY A 458 10.45 7.04 -66.83
C GLY A 458 11.44 5.91 -66.54
N SER A 459 12.40 6.12 -65.63
CA SER A 459 13.40 5.12 -65.22
C SER A 459 13.63 5.14 -63.71
N TYR A 460 13.69 3.95 -63.11
CA TYR A 460 14.09 3.80 -61.71
C TYR A 460 15.62 3.73 -61.55
N PRO A 461 16.17 4.29 -60.46
CA PRO A 461 17.58 4.08 -60.08
C PRO A 461 17.81 2.63 -59.66
N LEU A 462 19.07 2.18 -59.66
CA LEU A 462 19.41 0.80 -59.27
C LEU A 462 19.11 0.52 -57.79
N ASN A 463 19.37 1.50 -56.92
CA ASN A 463 19.18 1.37 -55.47
C ASN A 463 18.71 2.69 -54.86
N GLY A 464 18.09 2.60 -53.69
CA GLY A 464 17.74 3.72 -52.83
C GLY A 464 17.65 3.30 -51.37
N TYR A 465 17.79 4.24 -50.43
CA TYR A 465 17.59 3.93 -49.01
C TYR A 465 16.77 4.98 -48.27
N LEU A 466 16.11 4.55 -47.21
CA LEU A 466 15.44 5.39 -46.23
C LEU A 466 15.76 4.91 -44.81
N GLU A 467 15.98 5.86 -43.90
CA GLU A 467 16.21 5.65 -42.48
C GLU A 467 15.01 6.15 -41.68
N SER A 468 14.50 5.30 -40.80
CA SER A 468 13.38 5.64 -39.93
C SER A 468 13.75 6.72 -38.92
N SER A 469 12.72 7.39 -38.39
CA SER A 469 12.84 8.10 -37.12
C SER A 469 13.17 7.13 -35.98
N THR A 470 13.59 7.67 -34.84
CA THR A 470 13.90 6.90 -33.63
C THR A 470 12.61 6.51 -32.93
N PHE A 471 12.33 5.22 -32.86
CA PHE A 471 11.25 4.67 -32.06
C PHE A 471 11.69 4.53 -30.61
N ASP A 472 10.83 4.92 -29.68
CA ASP A 472 11.08 4.85 -28.23
C ASP A 472 10.12 3.83 -27.59
N THR A 473 10.68 2.75 -27.03
CA THR A 473 9.90 1.75 -26.27
C THR A 473 9.62 2.18 -24.82
N GLY A 474 10.07 3.38 -24.43
CA GLY A 474 9.87 3.99 -23.11
C GLY A 474 10.81 3.51 -22.01
N ALA A 475 11.19 2.25 -22.08
CA ALA A 475 12.13 1.58 -21.20
C ALA A 475 13.01 0.61 -22.00
N PRO A 476 14.16 0.15 -21.47
CA PRO A 476 14.95 -0.90 -22.11
C PRO A 476 14.07 -2.10 -22.47
N ALA A 477 14.22 -2.57 -23.71
CA ALA A 477 13.38 -3.59 -24.30
C ALA A 477 14.18 -4.71 -24.93
N ASN A 478 13.56 -5.88 -25.05
CA ASN A 478 14.03 -6.95 -25.94
C ASN A 478 13.12 -6.99 -27.16
N PHE A 479 13.71 -7.23 -28.33
CA PHE A 479 13.03 -7.16 -29.62
C PHE A 479 12.89 -8.57 -30.20
N PHE A 480 11.75 -8.86 -30.83
CA PHE A 480 11.43 -10.24 -31.19
C PHE A 480 11.24 -10.43 -32.67
N GLN A 481 10.22 -9.83 -33.27
CA GLN A 481 9.93 -10.03 -34.69
C GLN A 481 9.96 -8.70 -35.42
N PHE A 482 10.57 -8.70 -36.59
CA PHE A 482 10.49 -7.64 -37.59
C PHE A 482 9.68 -8.14 -38.78
N THR A 483 8.71 -7.33 -39.19
CA THR A 483 7.78 -7.63 -40.28
C THR A 483 7.68 -6.47 -41.25
N PHE A 484 7.57 -6.75 -42.55
CA PHE A 484 7.25 -5.74 -43.56
C PHE A 484 6.33 -6.27 -44.67
N GLN A 485 5.62 -5.38 -45.36
CA GLN A 485 4.77 -5.69 -46.52
C GLN A 485 5.02 -4.71 -47.68
N PRO A 486 4.71 -5.08 -48.94
CA PRO A 486 4.26 -6.39 -49.42
C PRO A 486 5.34 -7.48 -49.40
N THR A 487 4.87 -8.73 -49.33
CA THR A 487 5.73 -9.92 -49.24
C THR A 487 6.44 -10.30 -50.53
N VAL A 488 5.84 -9.94 -51.67
CA VAL A 488 6.38 -10.26 -52.99
C VAL A 488 6.73 -8.96 -53.68
N GLN A 489 7.98 -8.85 -54.06
CA GLN A 489 8.50 -7.72 -54.83
C GLN A 489 8.38 -8.02 -56.34
N PRO A 490 8.23 -7.00 -57.21
CA PRO A 490 8.09 -7.23 -58.64
C PRO A 490 9.30 -7.95 -59.25
N THR A 491 9.04 -8.92 -60.11
CA THR A 491 10.06 -9.71 -60.80
C THR A 491 10.13 -9.37 -62.28
N ASP A 492 11.34 -9.16 -62.80
CA ASP A 492 11.58 -8.96 -64.23
C ASP A 492 12.19 -10.24 -64.83
N PRO A 493 11.57 -10.85 -65.86
CA PRO A 493 12.03 -12.11 -66.42
C PRO A 493 13.38 -12.02 -67.14
N ILE A 494 13.90 -10.81 -67.42
CA ILE A 494 15.17 -10.60 -68.14
C ILE A 494 16.29 -10.20 -67.18
N VAL A 495 16.01 -9.32 -66.22
CA VAL A 495 17.05 -8.71 -65.36
C VAL A 495 16.98 -9.14 -63.89
N GLY A 496 15.98 -9.92 -63.50
CA GLY A 496 15.82 -10.48 -62.17
C GLY A 496 14.92 -9.67 -61.24
N ASP A 497 14.89 -10.08 -59.97
CA ASP A 497 13.89 -9.62 -59.00
C ASP A 497 14.26 -8.27 -58.37
N SER A 498 13.25 -7.44 -58.15
CA SER A 498 13.37 -6.28 -57.26
C SER A 498 13.54 -6.78 -55.82
N LYS A 499 14.27 -6.03 -55.00
CA LYS A 499 14.62 -6.41 -53.63
C LYS A 499 14.21 -5.33 -52.64
N ALA A 500 13.74 -5.78 -51.48
CA ALA A 500 13.60 -4.99 -50.28
C ALA A 500 14.41 -5.65 -49.17
N GLU A 501 15.35 -4.89 -48.62
CA GLU A 501 16.33 -5.34 -47.63
C GLU A 501 16.32 -4.37 -46.44
N PHE A 502 16.45 -4.89 -45.22
CA PHE A 502 16.44 -4.07 -44.02
C PHE A 502 17.62 -4.37 -43.11
N GLN A 503 18.01 -3.35 -42.34
CA GLN A 503 18.88 -3.50 -41.17
C GLN A 503 18.27 -2.74 -40.00
N ILE A 504 18.53 -3.22 -38.79
CA ILE A 504 17.99 -2.66 -37.55
C ILE A 504 19.15 -2.18 -36.70
N ALA A 505 18.98 -1.03 -36.06
CA ALA A 505 19.92 -0.48 -35.10
C ALA A 505 19.17 -0.17 -33.80
N THR A 506 19.73 -0.56 -32.66
CA THR A 506 19.17 -0.19 -31.35
C THR A 506 20.19 0.49 -30.45
N GLY A 507 19.70 1.27 -29.48
CA GLY A 507 20.55 2.07 -28.60
C GLY A 507 19.90 2.46 -27.28
N ASN A 508 20.74 2.89 -26.34
CA ASN A 508 20.29 3.53 -25.08
C ASN A 508 20.46 5.06 -25.12
N ALA A 509 21.01 5.58 -26.21
CA ALA A 509 21.06 6.98 -26.55
C ALA A 509 20.52 7.12 -27.98
N THR A 510 20.08 8.31 -28.35
CA THR A 510 19.57 8.61 -29.70
C THR A 510 20.68 9.02 -30.68
N SER A 511 21.96 8.92 -30.27
CA SER A 511 23.13 9.30 -31.06
C SER A 511 24.00 8.09 -31.42
N SER A 512 24.45 8.03 -32.67
CA SER A 512 25.22 6.93 -33.27
C SER A 512 24.44 5.62 -33.42
N TRP A 513 24.28 5.16 -34.67
CA TRP A 513 23.51 3.98 -35.02
C TRP A 513 24.41 2.96 -35.72
N THR A 514 24.41 1.73 -35.21
CA THR A 514 25.05 0.59 -35.89
C THR A 514 23.94 -0.32 -36.41
N TYR A 515 23.79 -0.36 -37.74
CA TYR A 515 22.77 -1.15 -38.40
C TYR A 515 23.27 -2.58 -38.60
N LEU A 516 22.49 -3.54 -38.09
CA LEU A 516 22.79 -4.96 -38.09
C LEU A 516 21.68 -5.73 -38.82
N GLY A 517 22.06 -6.77 -39.56
CA GLY A 517 21.12 -7.75 -40.11
C GLY A 517 20.79 -8.88 -39.13
N PRO A 518 20.12 -9.94 -39.61
CA PRO A 518 19.63 -11.05 -38.77
C PRO A 518 20.72 -11.87 -38.08
N ASP A 519 21.95 -11.86 -38.59
CA ASP A 519 23.08 -12.55 -37.95
C ASP A 519 23.81 -11.68 -36.90
N GLY A 520 23.32 -10.45 -36.68
CA GLY A 520 23.93 -9.50 -35.76
C GLY A 520 25.17 -8.80 -36.32
N THR A 521 25.42 -8.86 -37.64
CA THR A 521 26.52 -8.16 -38.30
C THR A 521 26.01 -7.08 -39.28
N PRO A 522 26.82 -6.07 -39.63
CA PRO A 522 26.45 -5.02 -40.58
C PRO A 522 26.39 -5.47 -42.06
N ASP A 523 26.78 -6.71 -42.37
CA ASP A 523 26.92 -7.18 -43.75
C ASP A 523 25.73 -8.06 -44.20
N THR A 524 24.75 -8.30 -43.33
CA THR A 524 23.53 -9.06 -43.65
C THR A 524 22.28 -8.19 -43.59
N PHE A 525 21.18 -8.70 -44.16
CA PHE A 525 19.93 -7.97 -44.30
C PHE A 525 18.74 -8.87 -43.95
N TYR A 526 17.71 -8.27 -43.34
CA TYR A 526 16.41 -8.89 -43.20
C TYR A 526 15.69 -8.79 -44.56
N THR A 527 15.46 -9.94 -45.20
CA THR A 527 14.86 -10.04 -46.55
C THR A 527 13.53 -10.79 -46.57
N SER A 528 13.21 -11.51 -45.49
CA SER A 528 11.94 -12.24 -45.36
C SER A 528 10.94 -11.37 -44.62
N THR A 529 9.66 -11.53 -44.94
CA THR A 529 8.61 -10.68 -44.39
C THR A 529 8.34 -10.82 -42.93
N THR A 530 8.75 -11.92 -42.29
CA THR A 530 8.76 -12.04 -40.85
C THR A 530 10.06 -12.72 -40.46
N THR A 531 10.82 -12.05 -39.61
CA THR A 531 12.14 -12.51 -39.16
C THR A 531 12.34 -12.18 -37.70
N ASP A 532 13.06 -13.06 -36.99
CA ASP A 532 13.45 -12.76 -35.62
C ASP A 532 14.55 -11.69 -35.63
N ILE A 533 14.40 -10.67 -34.78
CA ILE A 533 15.38 -9.61 -34.61
C ILE A 533 16.58 -10.21 -33.87
N ALA A 534 17.79 -9.95 -34.38
CA ALA A 534 19.02 -10.45 -33.75
C ALA A 534 19.12 -10.01 -32.30
N ALA A 535 19.40 -10.94 -31.37
CA ALA A 535 19.53 -10.68 -29.93
C ALA A 535 20.62 -9.64 -29.58
N ALA A 536 21.52 -9.31 -30.52
CA ALA A 536 22.44 -8.18 -30.40
C ALA A 536 21.73 -6.83 -30.19
N ASN A 537 20.45 -6.74 -30.58
CA ASN A 537 19.62 -5.56 -30.41
C ASN A 537 18.88 -5.48 -29.06
N ASP A 538 18.96 -6.53 -28.22
CA ASP A 538 18.23 -6.62 -26.95
C ASP A 538 18.81 -5.74 -25.83
N GLY A 539 17.98 -5.45 -24.82
CA GLY A 539 18.31 -4.62 -23.67
C GLY A 539 18.51 -3.13 -24.01
N LYS A 540 17.95 -2.67 -25.14
CA LYS A 540 18.03 -1.29 -25.63
C LYS A 540 16.66 -0.64 -25.68
N ARG A 541 16.59 0.67 -25.49
CA ARG A 541 15.31 1.44 -25.44
C ARG A 541 14.89 1.98 -26.80
N TYR A 542 15.84 2.36 -27.63
CA TYR A 542 15.55 3.02 -28.90
C TYR A 542 15.83 2.09 -30.06
N LEU A 543 15.01 2.16 -31.10
CA LEU A 543 15.17 1.41 -32.34
C LEU A 543 15.08 2.32 -33.56
N ARG A 544 15.90 2.04 -34.57
CA ARG A 544 15.73 2.50 -35.95
C ARG A 544 15.82 1.33 -36.90
N TYR A 545 15.14 1.43 -38.04
CA TYR A 545 15.43 0.59 -39.19
C TYR A 545 15.99 1.44 -40.33
N LYS A 546 16.75 0.78 -41.21
CA LYS A 546 17.17 1.30 -42.49
C LYS A 546 16.70 0.35 -43.58
N MET A 547 15.90 0.88 -44.50
CA MET A 547 15.41 0.14 -45.66
C MET A 547 16.29 0.41 -46.87
N PHE A 548 16.53 -0.63 -47.66
CA PHE A 548 17.27 -0.62 -48.90
C PHE A 548 16.37 -1.21 -49.99
N LEU A 549 16.10 -0.41 -51.00
CA LEU A 549 15.32 -0.80 -52.16
C LEU A 549 16.26 -0.97 -53.35
N GLY A 550 16.12 -2.06 -54.10
CA GLY A 550 16.95 -2.36 -55.27
C GLY A 550 16.15 -2.91 -56.43
N THR A 551 16.51 -2.54 -57.66
CA THR A 551 15.96 -3.11 -58.89
C THR A 551 17.02 -3.12 -59.99
N ALA A 552 17.01 -4.17 -60.81
CA ALA A 552 17.78 -4.19 -62.06
C ALA A 552 16.94 -3.74 -63.27
N SER A 553 15.63 -3.57 -63.09
CA SER A 553 14.68 -3.14 -64.12
C SER A 553 14.53 -1.62 -64.10
N THR A 554 14.49 -0.99 -65.28
CA THR A 554 14.22 0.45 -65.37
C THR A 554 12.74 0.78 -65.21
N THR A 555 11.85 -0.22 -65.31
CA THR A 555 10.39 -0.04 -65.34
C THR A 555 9.65 -0.67 -64.16
N LEU A 556 10.35 -1.44 -63.31
CA LEU A 556 9.79 -2.06 -62.12
C LEU A 556 10.55 -1.59 -60.88
N THR A 557 9.80 -1.33 -59.80
CA THR A 557 10.32 -0.82 -58.54
C THR A 557 9.76 -1.64 -57.39
N PRO A 558 10.60 -2.03 -56.40
CA PRO A 558 10.09 -2.61 -55.17
C PRO A 558 9.23 -1.58 -54.43
N SER A 559 8.38 -2.08 -53.54
CA SER A 559 7.61 -1.21 -52.67
C SER A 559 7.47 -1.74 -51.26
N ILE A 560 7.27 -0.81 -50.33
CA ILE A 560 7.01 -1.07 -48.91
C ILE A 560 5.81 -0.24 -48.48
N SER A 561 4.81 -0.91 -47.91
CA SER A 561 3.57 -0.30 -47.42
C SER A 561 3.36 -0.47 -45.92
N ASP A 562 4.15 -1.33 -45.27
CA ASP A 562 4.01 -1.63 -43.85
C ASP A 562 5.34 -2.09 -43.28
N ILE A 563 5.69 -1.58 -42.10
CA ILE A 563 6.77 -2.08 -41.26
C ILE A 563 6.28 -2.17 -39.82
N GLN A 564 6.56 -3.29 -39.17
CA GLN A 564 6.24 -3.51 -37.77
C GLN A 564 7.37 -4.25 -37.07
N PHE A 565 7.57 -3.94 -35.78
CA PHE A 565 8.36 -4.79 -34.91
C PHE A 565 7.70 -5.00 -33.55
N THR A 566 8.00 -6.13 -32.92
CA THR A 566 7.51 -6.47 -31.58
C THR A 566 8.62 -6.41 -30.54
N PHE A 567 8.25 -6.02 -29.32
CA PHE A 567 9.19 -5.85 -28.21
C PHE A 567 8.54 -6.19 -26.87
N THR A 568 9.35 -6.33 -25.82
CA THR A 568 8.87 -6.37 -24.42
C THR A 568 9.57 -5.27 -23.64
N SER A 569 8.88 -4.65 -22.68
CA SER A 569 9.44 -3.62 -21.81
C SER A 569 8.77 -3.68 -20.44
N SER A 570 9.18 -2.84 -19.49
CA SER A 570 8.54 -2.75 -18.18
C SER A 570 7.09 -2.25 -18.21
N CYS A 571 6.57 -1.83 -19.36
CA CYS A 571 5.18 -1.39 -19.54
C CYS A 571 4.42 -2.23 -20.55
N VAL A 572 4.98 -3.39 -20.92
CA VAL A 572 4.28 -4.44 -21.65
C VAL A 572 3.84 -5.48 -20.60
N PRO A 573 2.54 -5.60 -20.34
CA PRO A 573 2.05 -6.45 -19.26
C PRO A 573 2.30 -7.93 -19.59
N PRO A 574 2.94 -8.70 -18.70
CA PRO A 574 3.25 -10.10 -18.97
C PRO A 574 1.97 -10.92 -19.05
N GLY A 575 1.95 -11.88 -19.98
CA GLY A 575 0.81 -12.80 -20.17
C GLY A 575 -0.49 -12.15 -20.64
N GLN A 576 -0.50 -10.85 -20.93
CA GLN A 576 -1.70 -10.12 -21.34
C GLN A 576 -1.57 -9.60 -22.76
N VAL A 577 -2.71 -9.45 -23.41
CA VAL A 577 -2.85 -8.73 -24.68
C VAL A 577 -4.26 -8.19 -24.83
N ILE A 578 -4.40 -7.03 -25.49
CA ILE A 578 -5.69 -6.38 -25.73
C ILE A 578 -6.06 -6.43 -27.20
N PHE A 579 -7.34 -6.68 -27.46
CA PHE A 579 -7.97 -6.58 -28.77
C PHE A 579 -9.01 -5.46 -28.75
N HIS A 580 -9.09 -4.70 -29.82
CA HIS A 580 -9.94 -3.51 -29.95
C HIS A 580 -10.90 -3.62 -31.14
N GLY A 581 -11.95 -2.81 -31.13
CA GLY A 581 -12.87 -2.68 -32.27
C GLY A 581 -13.63 -3.97 -32.62
N LEU A 582 -13.84 -4.85 -31.64
CA LEU A 582 -14.47 -6.16 -31.85
C LEU A 582 -15.98 -6.04 -32.14
N ALA A 583 -16.50 -6.90 -33.00
CA ALA A 583 -17.95 -6.98 -33.21
C ALA A 583 -18.68 -7.53 -31.97
N ASN A 584 -19.83 -6.92 -31.65
CA ASN A 584 -20.69 -7.37 -30.54
C ASN A 584 -21.28 -8.76 -30.83
N GLY A 585 -21.06 -9.72 -29.94
CA GLY A 585 -21.50 -11.11 -30.15
C GLY A 585 -20.63 -12.13 -29.41
N VAL A 586 -20.57 -13.35 -29.93
CA VAL A 586 -19.70 -14.40 -29.41
C VAL A 586 -18.55 -14.58 -30.40
N ALA A 587 -17.33 -14.29 -29.96
CA ALA A 587 -16.12 -14.47 -30.76
C ALA A 587 -15.42 -15.79 -30.38
N ALA A 588 -14.86 -16.48 -31.37
CA ALA A 588 -14.02 -17.64 -31.15
C ALA A 588 -12.64 -17.17 -30.65
N LEU A 589 -12.18 -17.76 -29.54
CA LEU A 589 -10.89 -17.49 -28.92
C LEU A 589 -10.03 -18.75 -29.00
N SER A 590 -8.83 -18.62 -29.55
CA SER A 590 -7.85 -19.71 -29.52
C SER A 590 -6.52 -19.22 -28.97
N VAL A 591 -5.92 -20.01 -28.07
CA VAL A 591 -4.67 -19.68 -27.39
C VAL A 591 -3.71 -20.85 -27.50
N ALA A 592 -2.50 -20.58 -27.98
CA ALA A 592 -1.43 -21.57 -28.09
C ALA A 592 -0.11 -21.03 -27.52
N ALA A 593 0.59 -21.84 -26.75
CA ALA A 593 1.92 -21.54 -26.24
C ALA A 593 2.83 -22.77 -26.36
N LEU A 594 4.12 -22.56 -26.63
CA LEU A 594 5.07 -23.65 -26.74
C LEU A 594 5.19 -24.40 -25.40
N GLY A 595 5.01 -25.72 -25.43
CA GLY A 595 5.06 -26.56 -24.23
C GLY A 595 3.79 -26.51 -23.39
N TYR A 596 2.66 -26.07 -23.96
CA TYR A 596 1.34 -26.10 -23.34
C TYR A 596 0.31 -26.73 -24.28
N THR A 597 -0.74 -27.30 -23.70
CA THR A 597 -1.94 -27.71 -24.46
C THR A 597 -2.71 -26.46 -24.90
N ALA A 598 -3.01 -26.34 -26.19
CA ALA A 598 -3.76 -25.21 -26.73
C ALA A 598 -5.21 -25.18 -26.20
N ASP A 599 -5.73 -23.98 -25.97
CA ASP A 599 -7.13 -23.73 -25.60
C ASP A 599 -7.93 -23.24 -26.81
N SER A 600 -9.19 -23.66 -26.90
CA SER A 600 -10.14 -23.15 -27.87
C SER A 600 -11.49 -22.97 -27.18
N SER A 601 -11.85 -21.71 -26.99
CA SER A 601 -13.00 -21.28 -26.21
C SER A 601 -13.71 -20.14 -26.94
N THR A 602 -14.66 -19.49 -26.27
CA THR A 602 -15.40 -18.35 -26.82
C THR A 602 -15.46 -17.23 -25.80
N VAL A 603 -15.39 -15.99 -26.27
CA VAL A 603 -15.63 -14.79 -25.46
C VAL A 603 -16.91 -14.11 -25.90
N VAL A 604 -17.72 -13.66 -24.93
CA VAL A 604 -18.90 -12.84 -25.19
C VAL A 604 -18.46 -11.39 -25.22
N VAL A 605 -18.42 -10.79 -26.40
CA VAL A 605 -18.17 -9.37 -26.63
C VAL A 605 -19.47 -8.60 -26.48
N ASP A 606 -19.60 -7.81 -25.42
CA ASP A 606 -20.80 -7.02 -25.14
C ASP A 606 -20.49 -5.52 -25.13
N SER A 607 -21.07 -4.80 -26.09
CA SER A 607 -20.97 -3.34 -26.22
C SER A 607 -21.50 -2.55 -25.02
N ALA A 608 -22.36 -3.15 -24.18
CA ALA A 608 -22.80 -2.55 -22.92
C ALA A 608 -21.72 -2.61 -21.82
N THR A 609 -20.78 -3.55 -21.94
CA THR A 609 -19.55 -3.64 -21.13
C THR A 609 -18.36 -3.36 -22.04
N PRO A 610 -18.08 -2.09 -22.38
CA PRO A 610 -17.18 -1.72 -23.47
C PRO A 610 -15.74 -2.23 -23.33
N TRP A 611 -15.33 -2.60 -22.12
CA TRP A 611 -14.07 -3.25 -21.81
C TRP A 611 -14.35 -4.53 -21.02
N GLN A 612 -13.70 -5.64 -21.38
CA GLN A 612 -13.85 -6.94 -20.74
C GLN A 612 -12.49 -7.62 -20.54
N GLU A 613 -12.36 -8.42 -19.49
CA GLU A 613 -11.20 -9.28 -19.26
C GLU A 613 -11.62 -10.76 -19.38
N VAL A 614 -10.78 -11.55 -20.05
CA VAL A 614 -10.90 -13.01 -20.11
C VAL A 614 -9.58 -13.63 -19.65
N VAL A 615 -9.67 -14.53 -18.67
CA VAL A 615 -8.52 -15.31 -18.20
C VAL A 615 -8.54 -16.69 -18.81
N VAL A 616 -7.52 -17.04 -19.58
CA VAL A 616 -7.30 -18.37 -20.17
C VAL A 616 -6.21 -19.08 -19.38
N THR A 617 -6.53 -20.27 -18.87
CA THR A 617 -5.59 -21.08 -18.07
C THR A 617 -5.07 -22.24 -18.90
N LEU A 618 -3.76 -22.27 -19.17
CA LEU A 618 -3.14 -23.35 -19.93
C LEU A 618 -2.48 -24.40 -19.01
N SER A 619 -2.47 -25.64 -19.48
CA SER A 619 -1.77 -26.76 -18.81
C SER A 619 -0.54 -27.16 -19.62
N PRO A 620 0.64 -27.32 -18.99
CA PRO A 620 1.86 -27.81 -19.66
C PRO A 620 1.68 -29.16 -20.35
#